data_AF-A0A3A4TE32-F1
#
_entry.id   AF-A0A3A4TE32-F1
#
_cell.length_a   1.000
_cell.length_b   1.000
_cell.length_c   1.000
_cell.angle_alpha   90.00
_cell.angle_beta   90.00
_cell.angle_gamma   90.00
#
_symmetry.space_group_name_H-M   'P 1'
#
loop_
_entity.id
_entity.type
_entity.pdbx_description
1 polymer ?
#
loop_
_entity_poly.entity_id
_entity_poly.type
_entity_poly.pdbx_seq_one_letter_code
_entity_poly.pdbx_strand_id
1 'polypeptide(L)'
;MYEIEMQAMSPEFLKCWQAAGMHLDKQVQGGIQSWLRADPHPPFLEHLSFRLGNQLFFVRVEDVEGKVEGPGSLRGLHAVADGNRGHACLMPMKKKFFGGGWISEKSGWGLVDAATMKPVEPVSLVTDEKIEMTSWELQDLAVQVVRDYLQKQGYQLMSWQGNPEVNPSIWFVGESKGPEWVVVRAVRYPENQASRPANWQAIAHQYEHKSQMGHFASVAIASTEQPFESENEQAVPLWRGHGMHVRFTGLE
;
A
#
# COMPACT_ATOMS: atom_id res chain seq x y z
N MET A 1 -7.15 -17.59 -7.94
CA MET A 1 -6.04 -17.46 -6.97
C MET A 1 -4.88 -16.80 -7.70
N TYR A 2 -4.31 -15.74 -7.14
CA TYR A 2 -3.35 -14.88 -7.85
C TYR A 2 -1.90 -15.30 -7.53
N GLU A 3 -1.04 -15.38 -8.54
CA GLU A 3 0.40 -15.49 -8.33
C GLU A 3 0.95 -14.11 -7.96
N ILE A 4 1.66 -14.02 -6.83
CA ILE A 4 2.21 -12.76 -6.35
C ILE A 4 3.60 -12.57 -6.97
N GLU A 5 3.74 -11.56 -7.82
CA GLU A 5 5.01 -11.24 -8.45
C GLU A 5 6.00 -10.63 -7.43
N MET A 6 7.10 -11.33 -7.19
CA MET A 6 8.11 -10.98 -6.19
C MET A 6 9.38 -10.36 -6.79
N GLN A 7 9.29 -9.80 -8.00
CA GLN A 7 10.44 -9.19 -8.67
C GLN A 7 10.97 -8.01 -7.85
N ALA A 8 12.24 -8.09 -7.45
CA ALA A 8 12.92 -7.01 -6.75
C ALA A 8 13.34 -5.89 -7.71
N MET A 9 13.47 -4.66 -7.20
CA MET A 9 14.06 -3.56 -7.97
C MET A 9 15.53 -3.87 -8.29
N SER A 10 15.95 -3.63 -9.53
CA SER A 10 17.38 -3.65 -9.87
C SER A 10 18.12 -2.53 -9.12
N PRO A 11 19.44 -2.64 -8.87
CA PRO A 11 20.20 -1.58 -8.21
C PRO A 11 20.12 -0.23 -8.93
N GLU A 12 19.98 -0.25 -10.25
CA GLU A 12 19.86 0.97 -11.05
C GLU A 12 18.45 1.55 -10.98
N PHE A 13 17.42 0.71 -11.04
CA PHE A 13 16.04 1.16 -10.86
C PHE A 13 15.81 1.72 -9.44
N LEU A 14 16.44 1.12 -8.42
CA LEU A 14 16.37 1.60 -7.04
C LEU A 14 16.84 3.06 -6.91
N LYS A 15 17.91 3.44 -7.62
CA LYS A 15 18.38 4.85 -7.64
C LYS A 15 17.37 5.78 -8.33
N CYS A 16 16.73 5.31 -9.40
CA CYS A 16 15.68 6.04 -10.10
C CYS A 16 14.48 6.28 -9.17
N TRP A 17 14.01 5.22 -8.52
CA TRP A 17 12.95 5.25 -7.54
C TRP A 17 13.26 6.17 -6.35
N GLN A 18 14.47 6.12 -5.79
CA GLN A 18 14.91 7.02 -4.71
C GLN A 18 14.84 8.49 -5.15
N ALA A 19 15.33 8.80 -6.36
CA ALA A 19 15.28 10.16 -6.89
C ALA A 19 13.84 10.63 -7.13
N ALA A 20 12.95 9.74 -7.57
CA ALA A 20 11.52 10.03 -7.74
C ALA A 20 10.84 10.36 -6.40
N GLY A 21 11.06 9.53 -5.37
CA GLY A 21 10.54 9.78 -4.03
C GLY A 21 11.04 11.12 -3.45
N MET A 22 12.34 11.39 -3.57
CA MET A 22 12.93 12.67 -3.15
C MET A 22 12.40 13.87 -3.93
N HIS A 23 12.04 13.70 -5.20
CA HIS A 23 11.44 14.77 -6.01
C HIS A 23 10.03 15.10 -5.55
N LEU A 24 9.21 14.09 -5.28
CA LEU A 24 7.85 14.24 -4.75
C LEU A 24 7.86 14.87 -3.36
N ASP A 25 8.76 14.43 -2.48
CA ASP A 25 8.86 14.95 -1.11
C ASP A 25 9.19 16.46 -1.09
N LYS A 26 9.97 16.93 -2.06
CA LYS A 26 10.31 18.36 -2.20
C LYS A 26 9.18 19.24 -2.73
N GLN A 27 8.07 18.68 -3.21
CA GLN A 27 6.94 19.47 -3.72
C GLN A 27 6.12 20.10 -2.60
N VAL A 28 6.23 19.59 -1.37
CA VAL A 28 5.46 20.07 -0.21
C VAL A 28 6.42 20.58 0.85
N GLN A 29 6.13 21.75 1.41
CA GLN A 29 6.91 22.27 2.53
C GLN A 29 6.83 21.31 3.72
N GLY A 30 7.98 20.81 4.16
CA GLY A 30 8.08 19.83 5.24
C GLY A 30 8.02 18.36 4.78
N GLY A 31 7.84 18.09 3.49
CA GLY A 31 7.77 16.72 2.96
C GLY A 31 6.35 16.13 2.98
N ILE A 32 6.17 15.03 2.26
CA ILE A 32 4.94 14.24 2.26
C ILE A 32 4.83 13.53 3.62
N GLN A 33 3.83 13.91 4.41
CA GLN A 33 3.62 13.36 5.76
C GLN A 33 2.82 12.05 5.77
N SER A 34 2.16 11.70 4.67
CA SER A 34 1.27 10.53 4.59
C SER A 34 1.66 9.64 3.41
N TRP A 35 2.85 9.05 3.50
CA TRP A 35 3.25 7.95 2.64
C TRP A 35 2.45 6.69 2.98
N LEU A 36 1.84 6.09 1.96
CA LEU A 36 1.21 4.77 2.05
C LEU A 36 2.23 3.70 1.68
N ARG A 37 3.02 3.97 0.62
CA ARG A 37 4.18 3.17 0.21
C ARG A 37 5.36 4.07 -0.12
N ALA A 38 6.48 3.81 0.55
CA ALA A 38 7.76 4.47 0.31
C ALA A 38 8.95 3.52 0.58
N ASP A 39 8.77 2.23 0.29
CA ASP A 39 9.78 1.21 0.48
C ASP A 39 10.00 0.37 -0.81
N PRO A 40 11.20 -0.21 -0.98
CA PRO A 40 11.57 -0.89 -2.22
C PRO A 40 11.33 -2.41 -2.17
N HIS A 41 10.43 -2.92 -1.31
CA HIS A 41 10.19 -4.37 -1.20
C HIS A 41 8.99 -4.79 -2.05
N PRO A 42 9.05 -5.93 -2.77
CA PRO A 42 7.90 -6.47 -3.49
C PRO A 42 6.79 -6.96 -2.55
N PRO A 43 5.58 -7.24 -3.08
CA PRO A 43 5.13 -7.08 -4.47
C PRO A 43 4.74 -5.65 -4.86
N PHE A 44 4.82 -5.30 -6.15
CA PHE A 44 4.57 -3.95 -6.65
C PHE A 44 3.31 -3.89 -7.54
N LEU A 45 2.27 -3.23 -7.04
CA LEU A 45 1.18 -2.70 -7.89
C LEU A 45 1.54 -1.27 -8.33
N GLU A 46 2.13 -0.51 -7.42
CA GLU A 46 2.75 0.78 -7.59
C GLU A 46 4.16 0.80 -6.97
N HIS A 47 4.97 1.80 -7.30
CA HIS A 47 6.32 1.96 -6.71
C HIS A 47 6.33 2.90 -5.51
N LEU A 48 5.46 3.91 -5.53
CA LEU A 48 5.30 4.90 -4.48
C LEU A 48 3.81 5.20 -4.35
N SER A 49 3.33 5.48 -3.14
CA SER A 49 1.96 5.99 -2.97
C SER A 49 1.86 6.89 -1.76
N PHE A 50 1.04 7.93 -1.88
CA PHE A 50 0.85 8.92 -0.83
C PHE A 50 -0.55 9.49 -0.84
N ARG A 51 -0.94 10.04 0.31
CA ARG A 51 -2.17 10.82 0.47
C ARG A 51 -1.84 12.30 0.57
N LEU A 52 -2.62 13.13 -0.13
CA LEU A 52 -2.63 14.58 0.04
C LEU A 52 -4.09 15.03 0.22
N GLY A 53 -4.41 15.64 1.35
CA GLY A 53 -5.80 15.93 1.72
C GLY A 53 -6.66 14.66 1.72
N ASN A 54 -7.76 14.67 0.96
CA ASN A 54 -8.65 13.52 0.76
C ASN A 54 -8.32 12.70 -0.52
N GLN A 55 -7.21 12.97 -1.20
CA GLN A 55 -6.83 12.27 -2.44
C GLN A 55 -5.68 11.28 -2.22
N LEU A 56 -5.73 10.15 -2.93
CA LEU A 56 -4.67 9.13 -2.94
C LEU A 56 -4.01 9.10 -4.32
N PHE A 57 -2.68 9.04 -4.33
CA PHE A 57 -1.87 8.99 -5.54
C PHE A 57 -1.02 7.73 -5.52
N PHE A 58 -1.16 6.91 -6.56
CA PHE A 58 -0.36 5.71 -6.78
C PHE A 58 0.56 5.98 -7.95
N VAL A 59 1.86 5.79 -7.76
CA VAL A 59 2.88 6.25 -8.70
C VAL A 59 3.71 5.09 -9.20
N ARG A 60 3.77 4.94 -10.53
CA ARG A 60 4.75 4.10 -11.22
C ARG A 60 5.85 4.97 -11.82
N VAL A 61 7.07 4.71 -11.39
CA VAL A 61 8.28 5.34 -11.93
C VAL A 61 8.70 4.62 -13.20
N GLU A 62 9.00 5.38 -14.26
CA GLU A 62 9.42 4.83 -15.56
C GLU A 62 10.64 5.59 -16.10
N ASP A 63 11.62 4.85 -16.64
CA ASP A 63 12.71 5.44 -17.43
C ASP A 63 12.19 5.81 -18.82
N VAL A 64 12.26 7.08 -19.18
CA VAL A 64 11.80 7.57 -20.50
C VAL A 64 12.57 6.97 -21.68
N GLU A 65 13.79 6.50 -21.45
CA GLU A 65 14.59 5.83 -22.48
C GLU A 65 14.35 4.32 -22.54
N GLY A 66 13.58 3.76 -21.59
CA GLY A 66 13.28 2.33 -21.50
C GLY A 66 14.51 1.45 -21.26
N LYS A 67 15.63 2.01 -20.79
CA LYS A 67 16.88 1.27 -20.55
C LYS A 67 16.91 0.61 -19.19
N VAL A 68 16.16 1.15 -18.23
CA VAL A 68 16.07 0.65 -16.87
C VAL A 68 14.61 0.32 -16.55
N GLU A 69 14.31 -0.98 -16.54
CA GLU A 69 12.98 -1.49 -16.24
C GLU A 69 12.77 -1.64 -14.72
N GLY A 70 11.57 -1.25 -14.28
CA GLY A 70 11.10 -1.43 -12.90
C GLY A 70 10.09 -2.57 -12.80
N PRO A 71 9.93 -3.17 -11.61
CA PRO A 71 9.02 -4.30 -11.41
C PRO A 71 7.54 -3.92 -11.51
N GLY A 72 6.67 -4.92 -11.54
CA GLY A 72 5.22 -4.73 -11.61
C GLY A 72 4.76 -4.23 -12.98
N SER A 73 3.48 -3.84 -13.08
CA SER A 73 2.85 -3.50 -14.37
C SER A 73 1.92 -2.30 -14.31
N LEU A 74 1.66 -1.70 -15.48
CA LEU A 74 0.62 -0.67 -15.63
C LEU A 74 -0.78 -1.17 -15.23
N ARG A 75 -1.06 -2.46 -15.50
CA ARG A 75 -2.30 -3.10 -15.04
C ARG A 75 -2.38 -3.14 -13.51
N GLY A 76 -1.28 -3.45 -12.83
CA GLY A 76 -1.19 -3.41 -11.37
C GLY A 76 -1.47 -2.01 -10.84
N LEU A 77 -0.89 -0.99 -11.46
CA LEU A 77 -1.10 0.42 -11.09
C LEU A 77 -2.57 0.82 -11.19
N HIS A 78 -3.23 0.50 -12.31
CA HIS A 78 -4.65 0.77 -12.45
C HIS A 78 -5.49 0.00 -11.43
N ALA A 79 -5.19 -1.27 -11.19
CA ALA A 79 -5.95 -2.07 -10.23
C ALA A 79 -5.89 -1.48 -8.81
N VAL A 80 -4.71 -1.04 -8.34
CA VAL A 80 -4.58 -0.43 -7.02
C VAL A 80 -5.24 0.95 -6.96
N ALA A 81 -5.11 1.77 -8.00
CA ALA A 81 -5.75 3.09 -8.06
C ALA A 81 -7.28 2.96 -8.07
N ASP A 82 -7.83 2.11 -8.92
CA ASP A 82 -9.28 1.90 -9.05
C ASP A 82 -9.86 1.30 -7.76
N GLY A 83 -9.19 0.30 -7.19
CA GLY A 83 -9.60 -0.34 -5.93
C GLY A 83 -9.66 0.64 -4.75
N ASN A 84 -8.81 1.67 -4.75
CA ASN A 84 -8.76 2.72 -3.74
C ASN A 84 -9.50 4.01 -4.15
N ARG A 85 -10.13 4.07 -5.34
CA ARG A 85 -10.66 5.33 -5.91
C ARG A 85 -9.64 6.48 -5.83
N GLY A 86 -8.41 6.18 -6.22
CA GLY A 86 -7.28 7.10 -6.26
C GLY A 86 -6.82 7.38 -7.68
N HIS A 87 -5.73 8.13 -7.80
CA HIS A 87 -5.15 8.54 -9.08
C HIS A 87 -3.99 7.61 -9.45
N ALA A 88 -4.09 6.96 -10.61
CA ALA A 88 -2.99 6.24 -11.23
C ALA A 88 -2.06 7.24 -11.93
N CYS A 89 -0.84 7.37 -11.44
CA CYS A 89 0.14 8.32 -11.98
C CYS A 89 1.38 7.60 -12.50
N LEU A 90 1.86 8.06 -13.65
CA LEU A 90 3.22 7.77 -14.10
C LEU A 90 4.13 8.91 -13.69
N MET A 91 5.35 8.58 -13.30
CA MET A 91 6.42 9.54 -13.06
C MET A 91 7.57 9.23 -14.02
N PRO A 92 7.57 9.86 -15.20
CA PRO A 92 8.64 9.67 -16.17
C PRO A 92 9.93 10.31 -15.65
N MET A 93 11.00 9.52 -15.61
CA MET A 93 12.32 9.90 -15.11
C MET A 93 13.35 9.76 -16.23
N LYS A 94 14.35 10.64 -16.23
CA LYS A 94 15.51 10.56 -17.12
C LYS A 94 16.82 10.58 -16.36
N LYS A 95 17.84 9.96 -16.93
CA LYS A 95 19.22 10.14 -16.46
C LYS A 95 19.74 11.52 -16.84
N LYS A 96 20.44 12.16 -15.91
CA LYS A 96 21.24 13.35 -16.21
C LYS A 96 22.42 12.96 -17.09
N PHE A 97 22.66 13.76 -18.13
CA PHE A 97 23.87 13.65 -18.96
C PHE A 97 25.17 13.79 -18.15
N PHE A 98 25.17 14.65 -17.12
CA PHE A 98 26.31 14.84 -16.24
C PHE A 98 25.97 14.35 -14.82
N GLY A 99 26.86 13.53 -14.25
CA GLY A 99 26.77 13.05 -12.87
C GLY A 99 25.91 11.81 -12.64
N GLY A 100 25.29 11.24 -13.68
CA GLY A 100 24.64 9.92 -13.64
C GLY A 100 23.41 9.77 -12.74
N GLY A 101 22.94 10.86 -12.12
CA GLY A 101 21.74 10.85 -11.28
C GLY A 101 20.44 10.91 -12.10
N TRP A 102 19.32 10.62 -11.44
CA TRP A 102 17.98 10.66 -12.04
C TRP A 102 17.25 11.96 -11.70
N ILE A 103 16.39 12.41 -12.60
CA ILE A 103 15.46 13.54 -12.41
C ILE A 103 14.13 13.25 -13.09
N SER A 104 13.07 13.90 -12.62
CA SER A 104 11.81 13.89 -13.35
C SER A 104 11.97 14.55 -14.72
N GLU A 105 11.38 13.92 -15.74
CA GLU A 105 11.27 14.50 -17.08
C GLU A 105 10.27 15.66 -17.10
N LYS A 106 9.23 15.57 -16.28
CA LYS A 106 8.14 16.55 -16.24
C LYS A 106 8.39 17.59 -15.14
N SER A 107 7.88 18.80 -15.37
CA SER A 107 7.96 19.90 -14.40
C SER A 107 6.99 19.71 -13.22
N GLY A 108 7.14 20.53 -12.18
CA GLY A 108 6.28 20.49 -11.00
C GLY A 108 6.40 19.15 -10.28
N TRP A 109 5.26 18.52 -10.01
CA TRP A 109 5.21 17.19 -9.36
C TRP A 109 5.85 16.07 -10.16
N GLY A 110 6.09 16.27 -11.46
CA GLY A 110 6.68 15.23 -12.30
C GLY A 110 5.70 14.12 -12.67
N LEU A 111 4.42 14.28 -12.33
CA LEU A 111 3.38 13.27 -12.49
C LEU A 111 2.53 13.53 -13.72
N VAL A 112 2.16 12.45 -14.40
CA VAL A 112 1.10 12.44 -15.43
C VAL A 112 0.09 11.35 -15.11
N ASP A 113 -1.17 11.59 -15.48
CA ASP A 113 -2.23 10.60 -15.37
C ASP A 113 -1.94 9.43 -16.30
N ALA A 114 -2.01 8.20 -15.78
CA ALA A 114 -1.58 7.01 -16.50
C ALA A 114 -2.44 6.68 -17.73
N ALA A 115 -3.69 7.16 -17.77
CA ALA A 115 -4.61 6.90 -18.89
C ALA A 115 -4.52 8.00 -19.96
N THR A 116 -4.42 9.26 -19.55
CA THR A 116 -4.55 10.43 -20.42
C THR A 116 -3.22 11.11 -20.73
N MET A 117 -2.15 10.76 -20.01
CA MET A 117 -0.82 11.38 -20.08
C MET A 117 -0.81 12.89 -19.80
N LYS A 118 -1.91 13.43 -19.24
CA LYS A 118 -1.99 14.83 -18.85
C LYS A 118 -1.26 15.06 -17.53
N PRO A 119 -0.63 16.24 -17.31
CA PRO A 119 -0.02 16.57 -16.03
C PRO A 119 -1.00 16.44 -14.87
N VAL A 120 -0.54 15.85 -13.77
CA VAL A 120 -1.29 15.78 -12.51
C VAL A 120 -0.69 16.79 -11.53
N GLU A 121 -1.54 17.66 -11.01
CA GLU A 121 -1.21 18.61 -9.94
C GLU A 121 -1.99 18.20 -8.68
N PRO A 122 -1.40 17.38 -7.78
CA PRO A 122 -2.07 16.83 -6.61
C PRO A 122 -2.82 17.85 -5.76
N VAL A 123 -2.26 19.05 -5.55
CA VAL A 123 -2.87 20.09 -4.72
C VAL A 123 -4.21 20.55 -5.28
N SER A 124 -4.33 20.63 -6.61
CA SER A 124 -5.57 21.06 -7.28
C SER A 124 -6.72 20.07 -7.20
N LEU A 125 -6.44 18.82 -6.82
CA LEU A 125 -7.42 17.74 -6.71
C LEU A 125 -7.95 17.58 -5.27
N VAL A 126 -7.32 18.24 -4.30
CA VAL A 126 -7.76 18.21 -2.90
C VAL A 126 -9.08 18.96 -2.75
N THR A 127 -10.04 18.34 -2.09
CA THR A 127 -11.34 18.94 -1.75
C THR A 127 -11.68 18.69 -0.28
N ASP A 128 -12.72 19.37 0.20
CA ASP A 128 -13.30 19.13 1.53
C ASP A 128 -14.37 18.01 1.52
N GLU A 129 -14.56 17.33 0.38
CA GLU A 129 -15.52 16.24 0.27
C GLU A 129 -15.11 15.06 1.15
N LYS A 130 -16.05 14.56 1.94
CA LYS A 130 -15.87 13.33 2.71
C LYS A 130 -15.90 12.13 1.76
N ILE A 131 -14.74 11.49 1.59
CA ILE A 131 -14.61 10.27 0.79
C ILE A 131 -14.58 9.07 1.74
N GLU A 132 -15.55 8.18 1.59
CA GLU A 132 -15.59 6.93 2.36
C GLU A 132 -14.48 5.98 1.90
N MET A 133 -13.78 5.37 2.84
CA MET A 133 -12.70 4.42 2.57
C MET A 133 -13.21 3.17 1.88
N THR A 134 -12.55 2.76 0.80
CA THR A 134 -12.84 1.51 0.11
C THR A 134 -12.42 0.28 0.94
N SER A 135 -12.79 -0.92 0.49
CA SER A 135 -12.28 -2.17 1.07
C SER A 135 -10.76 -2.33 0.91
N TRP A 136 -10.17 -1.75 -0.15
CA TRP A 136 -8.73 -1.75 -0.36
C TRP A 136 -8.02 -0.86 0.66
N GLU A 137 -8.52 0.36 0.87
CA GLU A 137 -7.95 1.27 1.88
C GLU A 137 -8.04 0.66 3.29
N LEU A 138 -9.17 0.02 3.59
CA LEU A 138 -9.36 -0.63 4.88
C LEU A 138 -8.40 -1.81 5.08
N GLN A 139 -8.21 -2.62 4.03
CA GLN A 139 -7.30 -3.75 4.08
C GLN A 139 -5.85 -3.29 4.22
N ASP A 140 -5.43 -2.27 3.47
CA ASP A 140 -4.07 -1.72 3.56
C ASP A 140 -3.77 -1.16 4.95
N LEU A 141 -4.73 -0.42 5.55
CA LEU A 141 -4.65 0.03 6.94
C LEU A 141 -4.50 -1.14 7.92
N ALA A 142 -5.28 -2.21 7.75
CA ALA A 142 -5.16 -3.40 8.61
C ALA A 142 -3.80 -4.08 8.45
N VAL A 143 -3.26 -4.18 7.23
CA VAL A 143 -1.92 -4.70 6.97
C VAL A 143 -0.85 -3.84 7.64
N GLN A 144 -0.99 -2.52 7.59
CA GLN A 144 -0.10 -1.59 8.29
C GLN A 144 -0.11 -1.83 9.81
N VAL A 145 -1.28 -1.96 10.43
CA VAL A 145 -1.43 -2.25 11.87
C VAL A 145 -0.66 -3.51 12.27
N VAL A 146 -0.81 -4.59 11.49
CA VAL A 146 -0.14 -5.87 11.75
C VAL A 146 1.36 -5.79 11.52
N ARG A 147 1.81 -5.07 10.49
CA ARG A 147 3.24 -4.81 10.25
C ARG A 147 3.89 -4.05 11.40
N ASP A 148 3.26 -2.97 11.84
CA ASP A 148 3.75 -2.15 12.95
C ASP A 148 3.85 -2.99 14.23
N TYR A 149 2.88 -3.87 14.48
CA TYR A 149 2.94 -4.84 15.57
C TYR A 149 4.15 -5.77 15.42
N LEU A 150 4.31 -6.43 14.28
CA LEU A 150 5.42 -7.36 14.03
C LEU A 150 6.79 -6.69 14.21
N GLN A 151 6.95 -5.48 13.69
CA GLN A 151 8.18 -4.71 13.84
C GLN A 151 8.45 -4.31 15.30
N LYS A 152 7.41 -3.93 16.06
CA LYS A 152 7.54 -3.64 17.50
C LYS A 152 7.94 -4.87 18.31
N GLN A 153 7.57 -6.08 17.86
CA GLN A 153 8.04 -7.35 18.44
C GLN A 153 9.47 -7.71 18.01
N GLY A 154 10.10 -6.94 17.11
CA GLY A 154 11.45 -7.19 16.62
C GLY A 154 11.53 -8.15 15.44
N TYR A 155 10.40 -8.50 14.82
CA TYR A 155 10.39 -9.37 13.64
C TYR A 155 10.87 -8.64 12.38
N GLN A 156 11.57 -9.36 11.51
CA GLN A 156 12.00 -8.87 10.22
C GLN A 156 10.91 -9.10 9.17
N LEU A 157 10.34 -8.02 8.63
CA LEU A 157 9.41 -8.10 7.49
C LEU A 157 10.16 -8.49 6.21
N MET A 158 9.55 -9.34 5.40
CA MET A 158 10.06 -9.75 4.09
C MET A 158 9.30 -9.09 2.94
N SER A 159 7.96 -9.10 3.01
CA SER A 159 7.08 -8.51 1.99
C SER A 159 5.66 -8.34 2.52
N TRP A 160 4.87 -7.47 1.92
CA TRP A 160 3.45 -7.30 2.24
C TRP A 160 2.66 -6.67 1.11
N GLN A 161 1.34 -6.81 1.16
CA GLN A 161 0.42 -6.24 0.17
C GLN A 161 -0.97 -6.00 0.78
N GLY A 162 -1.65 -4.94 0.33
CA GLY A 162 -2.96 -4.51 0.81
C GLY A 162 -4.16 -4.91 -0.07
N ASN A 163 -3.98 -5.74 -1.09
CA ASN A 163 -5.08 -6.22 -1.92
C ASN A 163 -5.93 -7.25 -1.14
N PRO A 164 -7.23 -6.98 -0.92
CA PRO A 164 -8.11 -7.85 -0.13
C PRO A 164 -8.34 -9.24 -0.74
N GLU A 165 -8.09 -9.42 -2.03
CA GLU A 165 -8.28 -10.70 -2.72
C GLU A 165 -7.03 -11.59 -2.74
N VAL A 166 -5.89 -11.06 -2.31
CA VAL A 166 -4.59 -11.74 -2.38
C VAL A 166 -4.18 -12.23 -0.99
N ASN A 167 -3.69 -13.46 -0.92
CA ASN A 167 -3.21 -14.07 0.31
C ASN A 167 -1.85 -14.74 0.07
N PRO A 168 -0.94 -14.74 1.07
CA PRO A 168 -1.05 -14.02 2.34
C PRO A 168 -0.85 -12.51 2.15
N SER A 169 -1.13 -11.75 3.21
CA SER A 169 -0.96 -10.29 3.21
C SER A 169 0.44 -9.87 3.63
N ILE A 170 1.11 -10.66 4.49
CA ILE A 170 2.44 -10.35 5.02
C ILE A 170 3.29 -11.61 5.05
N TRP A 171 4.58 -11.46 4.74
CA TRP A 171 5.64 -12.43 5.03
C TRP A 171 6.67 -11.81 5.97
N PHE A 172 7.14 -12.58 6.95
CA PHE A 172 8.16 -12.15 7.91
C PHE A 172 9.02 -13.33 8.36
N VAL A 173 10.15 -13.06 9.02
CA VAL A 173 10.97 -14.08 9.67
C VAL A 173 10.48 -14.24 11.11
N GLY A 174 9.85 -15.38 11.41
CA GLY A 174 9.24 -15.63 12.72
C GLY A 174 10.06 -16.49 13.66
N GLU A 175 9.41 -17.01 14.70
CA GLU A 175 10.05 -17.79 15.77
C GLU A 175 10.62 -19.11 15.27
N SER A 176 10.05 -19.67 14.20
CA SER A 176 10.60 -20.83 13.48
C SER A 176 11.99 -20.59 12.88
N LYS A 177 12.49 -19.36 12.92
CA LYS A 177 13.72 -18.87 12.27
C LYS A 177 13.67 -18.95 10.74
N GLY A 178 12.50 -19.23 10.18
CA GLY A 178 12.22 -19.25 8.75
C GLY A 178 11.14 -18.24 8.37
N PRO A 179 10.76 -18.21 7.08
CA PRO A 179 9.63 -17.45 6.60
C PRO A 179 8.34 -17.92 7.28
N GLU A 180 7.51 -16.98 7.71
CA GLU A 180 6.14 -17.19 8.19
C GLU A 180 5.23 -16.19 7.50
N TRP A 181 3.95 -16.54 7.38
CA TRP A 181 2.98 -15.72 6.64
C TRP A 181 1.77 -15.36 7.48
N VAL A 182 1.19 -14.20 7.20
CA VAL A 182 -0.03 -13.72 7.86
C VAL A 182 -1.11 -13.45 6.83
N VAL A 183 -2.29 -14.02 7.03
CA VAL A 183 -3.52 -13.58 6.36
C VAL A 183 -4.17 -12.52 7.25
N VAL A 184 -4.26 -11.30 6.73
CA VAL A 184 -4.90 -10.19 7.43
C VAL A 184 -6.32 -10.02 6.90
N ARG A 185 -7.29 -9.79 7.78
CA ARG A 185 -8.65 -9.41 7.40
C ARG A 185 -9.09 -8.20 8.22
N ALA A 186 -9.60 -7.21 7.51
CA ALA A 186 -10.20 -6.04 8.09
C ALA A 186 -11.74 -6.18 8.15
N VAL A 187 -12.33 -5.74 9.27
CA VAL A 187 -13.77 -5.57 9.42
C VAL A 187 -14.09 -4.15 9.91
N ARG A 188 -15.29 -3.67 9.57
CA ARG A 188 -15.78 -2.37 10.04
C ARG A 188 -16.75 -2.61 11.18
N TYR A 189 -16.81 -1.68 12.13
CA TYR A 189 -17.93 -1.67 13.09
C TYR A 189 -19.27 -1.72 12.31
N PRO A 190 -20.28 -2.50 12.76
CA PRO A 190 -20.39 -3.15 14.07
C PRO A 190 -19.61 -4.46 14.23
N GLU A 191 -19.06 -5.03 13.16
CA GLU A 191 -18.23 -6.22 13.29
C GLU A 191 -16.95 -5.93 14.08
N ASN A 192 -16.67 -6.77 15.08
CA ASN A 192 -15.53 -6.60 15.98
C ASN A 192 -14.44 -7.67 15.81
N GLN A 193 -14.71 -8.69 14.99
CA GLN A 193 -13.77 -9.76 14.67
C GLN A 193 -14.01 -10.29 13.25
N ALA A 194 -12.95 -10.41 12.47
CA ALA A 194 -12.96 -11.03 11.17
C ALA A 194 -12.84 -12.55 11.29
N SER A 195 -13.55 -13.27 10.43
CA SER A 195 -13.42 -14.72 10.33
C SER A 195 -12.20 -15.13 9.51
N ARG A 196 -11.55 -16.22 9.90
CA ARG A 196 -10.55 -16.89 9.06
C ARG A 196 -11.17 -17.23 7.70
N PRO A 197 -10.42 -17.11 6.60
CA PRO A 197 -10.94 -17.43 5.28
C PRO A 197 -11.28 -18.92 5.19
N ALA A 198 -12.42 -19.23 4.56
CA ALA A 198 -12.89 -20.61 4.42
C ALA A 198 -11.92 -21.53 3.65
N ASN A 199 -11.06 -20.96 2.81
CA ASN A 199 -10.05 -21.68 2.02
C ASN A 199 -8.66 -21.73 2.70
N TRP A 200 -8.59 -21.62 4.03
CA TRP A 200 -7.34 -21.62 4.79
C TRP A 200 -6.38 -22.76 4.42
N GLN A 201 -6.89 -24.00 4.32
CA GLN A 201 -6.08 -25.17 4.00
C GLN A 201 -5.48 -25.08 2.59
N ALA A 202 -6.21 -24.51 1.64
CA ALA A 202 -5.70 -24.30 0.28
C ALA A 202 -4.59 -23.25 0.25
N ILE A 203 -4.72 -22.19 1.04
CA ILE A 203 -3.66 -21.18 1.22
C ILE A 203 -2.41 -21.84 1.83
N ALA A 204 -2.58 -22.59 2.92
CA ALA A 204 -1.46 -23.26 3.59
C ALA A 204 -0.73 -24.24 2.65
N HIS A 205 -1.47 -25.08 1.93
CA HIS A 205 -0.90 -26.03 0.96
C HIS A 205 -0.13 -25.32 -0.17
N GLN A 206 -0.62 -24.18 -0.66
CA GLN A 206 0.09 -23.41 -1.70
C GLN A 206 1.50 -22.99 -1.24
N TYR A 207 1.66 -22.68 0.04
CA TYR A 207 2.87 -22.12 0.60
C TYR A 207 3.72 -23.11 1.40
N GLU A 208 3.31 -24.38 1.48
CA GLU A 208 3.98 -25.41 2.27
C GLU A 208 5.45 -25.62 1.89
N HIS A 209 5.79 -25.40 0.61
CA HIS A 209 7.15 -25.49 0.09
C HIS A 209 8.08 -24.37 0.62
N LYS A 210 7.50 -23.27 1.11
CA LYS A 210 8.20 -22.09 1.62
C LYS A 210 8.08 -21.95 3.14
N SER A 211 6.91 -22.27 3.70
CA SER A 211 6.64 -22.20 5.13
C SER A 211 5.46 -23.09 5.52
N GLN A 212 5.58 -23.74 6.67
CA GLN A 212 4.47 -24.46 7.30
C GLN A 212 3.73 -23.61 8.34
N MET A 213 4.22 -22.41 8.66
CA MET A 213 3.72 -21.56 9.74
C MET A 213 2.93 -20.39 9.16
N GLY A 214 1.61 -20.47 9.30
CA GLY A 214 0.65 -19.46 8.88
C GLY A 214 -0.14 -18.92 10.05
N HIS A 215 -0.31 -17.60 10.06
CA HIS A 215 -1.00 -16.85 11.10
C HIS A 215 -2.21 -16.12 10.55
N PHE A 216 -3.20 -15.89 11.40
CA PHE A 216 -4.35 -15.05 11.09
C PHE A 216 -4.32 -13.77 11.93
N ALA A 217 -4.70 -12.65 11.31
CA ALA A 217 -4.88 -11.38 11.99
C ALA A 217 -6.25 -10.79 11.65
N SER A 218 -7.09 -10.66 12.68
CA SER A 218 -8.34 -9.93 12.62
C SER A 218 -8.14 -8.50 13.10
N VAL A 219 -8.43 -7.52 12.23
CA VAL A 219 -8.36 -6.09 12.57
C VAL A 219 -9.75 -5.48 12.43
N ALA A 220 -10.30 -4.96 13.51
CA ALA A 220 -11.57 -4.26 13.50
C ALA A 220 -11.36 -2.74 13.61
N ILE A 221 -12.09 -1.98 12.80
CA ILE A 221 -11.89 -0.54 12.63
C ILE A 221 -13.23 0.18 12.78
N ALA A 222 -13.22 1.27 13.55
CA ALA A 222 -14.37 2.14 13.75
C ALA A 222 -13.98 3.61 13.59
N SER A 223 -14.94 4.47 13.23
CA SER A 223 -14.72 5.91 13.24
C SER A 223 -14.49 6.39 14.67
N THR A 224 -13.63 7.39 14.86
CA THR A 224 -13.54 8.10 16.15
C THR A 224 -14.79 8.91 16.47
N GLU A 225 -15.66 9.12 15.48
CA GLU A 225 -16.96 9.76 15.64
C GLU A 225 -18.06 8.75 16.04
N GLN A 226 -17.76 7.45 16.14
CA GLN A 226 -18.73 6.44 16.59
C GLN A 226 -19.05 6.65 18.10
N PRO A 227 -20.32 6.87 18.48
CA PRO A 227 -20.69 7.14 19.89
C PRO A 227 -20.56 5.94 20.83
N PHE A 228 -20.83 4.72 20.35
CA PHE A 228 -20.85 3.47 21.13
C PHE A 228 -21.90 3.47 22.26
N GLU A 229 -23.06 4.09 22.02
CA GLU A 229 -24.13 4.20 23.02
C GLU A 229 -25.03 2.96 23.09
N SER A 230 -25.08 2.15 22.03
CA SER A 230 -25.89 0.92 22.00
C SER A 230 -25.39 -0.10 20.97
N GLU A 231 -25.79 -1.37 21.10
CA GLU A 231 -25.44 -2.45 20.16
C GLU A 231 -26.15 -2.33 18.80
N ASN A 232 -27.27 -1.60 18.74
CA ASN A 232 -28.06 -1.39 17.50
C ASN A 232 -27.73 -0.07 16.81
N GLU A 233 -26.66 0.59 17.23
CA GLU A 233 -26.25 1.87 16.67
C GLU A 233 -25.78 1.71 15.22
N GLN A 234 -26.15 2.65 14.37
CA GLN A 234 -25.67 2.67 12.99
C GLN A 234 -24.17 2.99 12.97
N ALA A 235 -23.43 2.22 12.17
CA ALA A 235 -22.01 2.48 11.96
C ALA A 235 -21.79 3.83 11.28
N VAL A 236 -20.95 4.66 11.88
CA VAL A 236 -20.44 5.88 11.26
C VAL A 236 -19.42 5.47 10.18
N PRO A 237 -19.58 5.94 8.93
CA PRO A 237 -18.65 5.59 7.86
C PRO A 237 -17.20 6.00 8.18
N LEU A 238 -16.27 5.23 7.65
CA LEU A 238 -14.84 5.52 7.77
C LEU A 238 -14.45 6.52 6.68
N TRP A 239 -14.19 7.75 7.08
CA TRP A 239 -13.80 8.81 6.15
C TRP A 239 -12.28 8.87 5.99
N ARG A 240 -11.82 8.92 4.75
CA ARG A 240 -10.39 8.99 4.41
C ARG A 240 -9.74 10.20 5.08
N GLY A 241 -8.63 9.97 5.77
CA GLY A 241 -7.88 11.03 6.47
C GLY A 241 -8.46 11.45 7.82
N HIS A 242 -9.58 10.86 8.26
CA HIS A 242 -10.15 11.07 9.59
C HIS A 242 -9.61 10.06 10.60
N GLY A 243 -9.74 10.38 11.90
CA GLY A 243 -9.30 9.51 12.99
C GLY A 243 -10.13 8.23 13.09
N MET A 244 -9.46 7.11 13.40
CA MET A 244 -10.09 5.80 13.55
C MET A 244 -9.67 5.12 14.85
N HIS A 245 -10.59 4.38 15.45
CA HIS A 245 -10.28 3.39 16.46
C HIS A 245 -9.91 2.07 15.79
N VAL A 246 -8.83 1.45 16.25
CA VAL A 246 -8.35 0.16 15.75
C VAL A 246 -8.32 -0.84 16.91
N ARG A 247 -8.91 -2.01 16.69
CA ARG A 247 -8.82 -3.16 17.58
C ARG A 247 -8.08 -4.29 16.87
N PHE A 248 -6.93 -4.66 17.43
CA PHE A 248 -6.11 -5.80 17.03
C PHE A 248 -5.51 -6.44 18.27
N THR A 249 -5.70 -7.75 18.45
CA THR A 249 -5.35 -8.48 19.69
C THR A 249 -4.11 -9.37 19.55
N GLY A 250 -3.42 -9.31 18.41
CA GLY A 250 -2.28 -10.17 18.10
C GLY A 250 -2.59 -11.20 17.01
N LEU A 251 -1.59 -12.03 16.71
CA LEU A 251 -1.70 -13.11 15.73
C LEU A 251 -2.35 -14.35 16.36
N GLU A 252 -3.13 -15.08 15.56
CA GLU A 252 -3.76 -16.37 15.90
C GLU A 252 -3.30 -17.53 15.02
#